data_AF-A0A2V5L943-F1
#
_entry.id   AF-A0A2V5L943-F1
#
_cell.length_a   1.000
_cell.length_b   1.000
_cell.length_c   1.000
_cell.angle_alpha   90.00
_cell.angle_beta   90.00
_cell.angle_gamma   90.00
#
_symmetry.space_group_name_H-M   'P 1'
#
loop_
_entity.id
_entity.type
_entity.pdbx_description
1 polymer ?
#
loop_
_entity_poly.entity_id
_entity_poly.type
_entity_poly.pdbx_seq_one_letter_code
_entity_poly.pdbx_strand_id
1 'polypeptide(L)'
;FSFGSKELAPAGLAPGFSPWFWGVLVWVLGLSLGGPTGYAINPARDFGPRLAHAVLPISGKGNSDWSYAFIPVVAPLVGGAIAAGIVKLAGIS
;
A
#
# COMPACT_ATOMS: atom_id res chain seq x y z
N PHE A 1 3.26 15.02 3.78
CA PHE A 1 2.02 14.76 3.01
C PHE A 1 1.10 13.79 3.77
N SER A 2 0.30 14.33 4.69
CA SER A 2 -0.83 13.62 5.30
C SER A 2 -2.05 14.48 4.98
N PHE A 3 -3.16 13.88 4.56
CA PHE A 3 -4.39 14.64 4.28
C PHE A 3 -4.88 15.46 5.50
N GLY A 4 -4.37 15.19 6.70
CA GLY A 4 -4.58 15.99 7.92
C GLY A 4 -3.37 16.81 8.38
N SER A 5 -2.41 17.14 7.50
CA SER A 5 -1.32 18.05 7.87
C SER A 5 -1.89 19.43 8.18
N LYS A 6 -1.28 20.14 9.15
CA LYS A 6 -1.68 21.50 9.53
C LYS A 6 -1.59 22.50 8.38
N GLU A 7 -0.78 22.19 7.37
CA GLU A 7 -0.64 22.92 6.10
C GLU A 7 -1.91 22.85 5.24
N LEU A 8 -2.54 21.68 5.12
CA LEU A 8 -3.71 21.44 4.26
C LEU A 8 -5.04 21.57 5.01
N ALA A 9 -5.02 21.28 6.31
CA ALA A 9 -6.19 21.34 7.17
C ALA A 9 -5.77 21.91 8.55
N PRO A 10 -5.62 23.25 8.68
CA PRO A 10 -5.18 23.90 9.91
C PRO A 10 -6.06 23.59 11.13
N ALA A 11 -7.37 23.44 10.89
CA ALA A 11 -8.37 23.04 11.90
C ALA A 11 -8.62 21.52 11.96
N GLY A 12 -7.86 20.73 11.20
CA GLY A 12 -8.11 19.31 10.97
C GLY A 12 -9.16 19.06 9.88
N LEU A 13 -9.17 17.83 9.34
CA LEU A 13 -10.23 17.40 8.44
C LEU A 13 -11.51 17.14 9.24
N ALA A 14 -12.67 17.40 8.61
CA ALA A 14 -13.94 16.97 9.17
C ALA A 14 -13.92 15.46 9.49
N PRO A 15 -14.58 15.01 10.57
CA PRO A 15 -14.61 13.60 10.96
C PRO A 15 -15.00 12.70 9.78
N GLY A 16 -14.26 11.62 9.57
CA GLY A 16 -14.51 10.66 8.49
C GLY A 16 -13.88 11.00 7.14
N PHE A 17 -13.47 12.25 6.88
CA PHE A 17 -12.82 12.59 5.60
C PHE A 17 -11.41 12.02 5.46
N SER A 18 -10.66 11.91 6.57
CA SER A 18 -9.30 11.34 6.53
C SER A 18 -9.26 9.90 5.99
N PRO A 19 -10.00 8.92 6.54
CA PRO A 19 -10.03 7.57 5.98
C PRO A 19 -10.65 7.53 4.58
N TRP A 20 -11.57 8.43 4.25
CA TRP A 20 -12.14 8.54 2.90
C TRP A 20 -11.09 8.90 1.84
N PHE A 21 -10.27 9.93 2.09
CA PHE A 21 -9.19 10.32 1.15
C PHE A 21 -8.17 9.20 0.95
N TRP A 22 -7.79 8.51 2.02
CA TRP A 22 -6.91 7.34 1.92
C TRP A 22 -7.54 6.19 1.12
N GLY A 23 -8.84 5.95 1.31
CA GLY A 23 -9.58 4.94 0.55
C GLY A 23 -9.63 5.27 -0.94
N VAL A 24 -9.98 6.51 -1.29
CA VAL A 24 -10.01 6.96 -2.70
C VAL A 24 -8.62 6.89 -3.34
N LEU A 25 -7.56 7.24 -2.61
CA LEU A 25 -6.19 7.11 -3.10
C LEU A 25 -5.86 5.66 -3.46
N VAL A 26 -6.08 4.71 -2.55
CA VAL A 26 -5.83 3.28 -2.80
C VAL A 26 -6.70 2.76 -3.94
N TRP A 27 -7.96 3.20 -4.02
CA TRP A 27 -8.87 2.82 -5.09
C TRP A 27 -8.37 3.26 -6.47
N VAL A 28 -7.98 4.52 -6.63
CA VAL A 28 -7.45 5.04 -7.90
C VAL A 28 -6.14 4.34 -8.27
N LEU A 29 -5.26 4.07 -7.30
CA LEU A 29 -4.04 3.27 -7.54
C LEU A 29 -4.38 1.85 -8.02
N GLY A 30 -5.38 1.20 -7.43
CA GLY A 30 -5.86 -0.11 -7.87
C GLY A 30 -6.41 -0.10 -9.29
N LEU A 31 -7.22 0.90 -9.65
CA LEU A 31 -7.81 1.03 -10.98
C LEU A 31 -6.78 1.35 -12.07
N SER A 32 -5.74 2.13 -11.75
CA SER A 32 -4.75 2.62 -12.72
C SER A 32 -3.49 1.75 -12.82
N LEU A 33 -3.03 1.17 -11.71
CA LEU A 33 -1.76 0.46 -11.59
C LEU A 33 -1.91 -0.99 -11.11
N GLY A 34 -3.13 -1.47 -10.90
CA GLY A 34 -3.39 -2.79 -10.33
C GLY A 34 -3.15 -3.97 -11.27
N GLY A 35 -3.19 -3.79 -12.58
CA GLY A 35 -3.13 -4.89 -13.55
C GLY A 35 -1.88 -5.78 -13.45
N PRO A 36 -0.66 -5.24 -13.53
CA PRO A 36 0.56 -6.06 -13.61
C PRO A 36 0.92 -6.83 -12.33
N THR A 37 0.54 -6.33 -11.15
CA THR A 37 1.02 -6.85 -9.85
C THR A 37 -0.05 -6.96 -8.76
N GLY A 38 -1.31 -6.66 -9.08
CA GLY A 38 -2.40 -6.71 -8.10
C GLY A 38 -2.30 -5.65 -6.98
N TYR A 39 -1.57 -4.55 -7.21
CA TYR A 39 -1.35 -3.46 -6.26
C TYR A 39 -0.94 -3.96 -4.86
N ALA A 40 0.06 -4.84 -4.81
CA ALA A 40 0.56 -5.47 -3.57
C ALA A 40 1.31 -4.50 -2.62
N ILE A 41 1.00 -3.20 -2.67
CA ILE A 41 1.60 -2.02 -2.03
C ILE A 41 1.77 -2.06 -0.51
N ASN A 42 1.37 -3.16 0.15
CA ASN A 42 1.45 -3.33 1.59
C ASN A 42 1.95 -4.75 1.93
N PRO A 43 3.09 -4.88 2.63
CA PRO A 43 3.66 -6.17 3.02
C PRO A 43 2.67 -7.08 3.76
N ALA A 44 1.89 -6.53 4.70
CA ALA A 44 0.92 -7.30 5.48
C ALA A 44 -0.27 -7.79 4.63
N ARG A 45 -0.67 -6.97 3.64
CA ARG A 45 -1.75 -7.28 2.70
C ARG A 45 -1.39 -8.41 1.74
N ASP A 46 -0.10 -8.65 1.51
CA ASP A 46 0.38 -9.76 0.66
C ASP A 46 0.81 -10.98 1.47
N PHE A 47 1.69 -10.79 2.45
CA PHE A 47 2.34 -11.91 3.16
C PHE A 47 1.35 -12.73 4.00
N GLY A 48 0.42 -12.07 4.70
CA GLY A 48 -0.55 -12.76 5.56
C GLY A 48 -1.41 -13.77 4.79
N PRO A 49 -2.12 -13.33 3.72
CA PRO A 49 -2.88 -14.23 2.86
C PRO A 49 -2.02 -15.33 2.21
N ARG A 50 -0.77 -15.03 1.85
CA ARG A 50 0.15 -16.01 1.25
C ARG A 50 0.55 -17.10 2.25
N LEU A 51 0.86 -16.73 3.47
CA LEU A 51 1.17 -17.68 4.54
C LEU A 51 -0.05 -18.56 4.85
N ALA A 52 -1.25 -17.97 4.91
CA ALA A 52 -2.48 -18.72 5.07
C ALA A 52 -2.70 -19.71 3.90
N HIS A 53 -2.50 -19.28 2.65
CA HIS A 53 -2.58 -20.15 1.48
C HIS A 53 -1.58 -21.32 1.55
N ALA A 54 -0.37 -21.09 2.06
CA ALA A 54 0.65 -22.13 2.20
C ALA A 54 0.27 -23.16 3.26
N VAL A 55 -0.21 -22.74 4.42
CA VAL A 55 -0.49 -23.60 5.58
C VAL A 55 -1.84 -24.30 5.49
N LEU A 56 -2.88 -23.62 5.00
CA LEU A 56 -4.24 -24.17 5.01
C LEU A 56 -4.40 -25.30 3.99
N PRO A 57 -5.11 -26.38 4.35
CA PRO A 57 -5.45 -27.45 3.43
C PRO A 57 -6.59 -27.00 2.50
N ILE A 58 -6.23 -26.47 1.33
CA ILE A 58 -7.17 -26.04 0.30
C ILE A 58 -7.13 -27.05 -0.84
N SER A 59 -8.28 -27.67 -1.14
CA SER A 59 -8.40 -28.65 -2.23
C SER A 59 -8.10 -28.00 -3.58
N GLY A 60 -7.26 -28.65 -4.40
CA GLY A 60 -6.89 -28.15 -5.73
C GLY A 60 -6.01 -26.88 -5.72
N LYS A 61 -5.39 -26.52 -4.59
CA LYS A 61 -4.56 -25.31 -4.52
C LYS A 61 -3.30 -25.39 -5.39
N GLY A 62 -2.94 -24.27 -6.01
CA GLY A 62 -1.70 -24.12 -6.76
C GLY A 62 -0.50 -23.82 -5.86
N ASN A 63 0.61 -23.38 -6.48
CA ASN A 63 1.80 -22.92 -5.77
C ASN A 63 1.52 -21.57 -5.07
N SER A 64 2.16 -21.31 -3.93
CA SER A 64 2.06 -20.04 -3.18
C SER A 64 2.98 -18.94 -3.70
N ASP A 65 3.66 -19.18 -4.83
CA ASP A 65 4.56 -18.24 -5.52
C ASP A 65 5.59 -17.56 -4.60
N TRP A 66 6.33 -18.38 -3.86
CA TRP A 66 7.35 -17.90 -2.93
C TRP A 66 8.50 -17.16 -3.61
N SER A 67 8.76 -17.43 -4.89
CA SER A 67 9.70 -16.67 -5.71
C SER A 67 9.33 -15.20 -5.82
N TYR A 68 8.04 -14.85 -5.85
CA TYR A 68 7.58 -13.46 -5.91
C TYR A 68 7.37 -12.83 -4.53
N ALA A 69 7.26 -13.62 -3.46
CA ALA A 69 6.78 -13.18 -2.14
C ALA A 69 7.59 -12.04 -1.50
N PHE A 70 8.86 -11.87 -1.84
CA PHE A 70 9.68 -10.78 -1.32
C PHE A 70 9.41 -9.44 -2.02
N ILE A 71 8.88 -9.46 -3.26
CA ILE A 71 8.64 -8.25 -4.06
C ILE A 71 7.58 -7.34 -3.40
N PRO A 72 6.39 -7.86 -2.99
CA PRO A 72 5.41 -7.10 -2.22
C PRO A 72 5.88 -6.59 -0.85
N VAL A 73 7.05 -7.02 -0.37
CA VAL A 73 7.64 -6.54 0.87
C VAL A 73 8.68 -5.46 0.58
N VAL A 74 9.68 -5.78 -0.24
CA VAL A 74 10.82 -4.89 -0.50
C VAL A 74 10.40 -3.71 -1.37
N ALA A 75 9.63 -3.94 -2.44
CA ALA A 75 9.28 -2.87 -3.37
C ALA A 75 8.46 -1.74 -2.71
N PRO A 76 7.43 -2.01 -1.89
CA PRO A 76 6.71 -0.95 -1.20
C PRO A 76 7.56 -0.20 -0.17
N LEU A 77 8.46 -0.89 0.55
CA LEU A 77 9.36 -0.24 1.51
C LEU A 77 10.35 0.70 0.82
N VAL A 78 10.96 0.23 -0.27
CA VAL A 78 11.88 1.05 -1.08
C VAL A 78 11.13 2.21 -1.73
N GLY A 79 9.97 1.96 -2.33
CA GLY A 79 9.14 3.01 -2.93
C GLY A 79 8.70 4.06 -1.92
N GLY A 80 8.29 3.64 -0.72
CA GLY A 80 7.94 4.55 0.38
C GLY A 80 9.12 5.39 0.86
N ALA A 81 10.31 4.79 0.98
CA ALA A 81 11.53 5.52 1.33
C ALA A 81 11.93 6.54 0.26
N ILE A 82 11.86 6.16 -1.02
CA ILE A 82 12.12 7.07 -2.15
C ILE A 82 11.12 8.22 -2.14
N ALA A 83 9.81 7.94 -2.00
CA ALA A 83 8.78 8.96 -1.95
C ALA A 83 9.00 9.93 -0.78
N ALA A 84 9.32 9.42 0.41
CA ALA A 84 9.65 10.25 1.57
C ALA A 84 10.89 11.13 1.31
N GLY A 85 11.91 10.58 0.65
CA GLY A 85 13.10 11.33 0.22
C GLY A 85 12.76 12.46 -0.75
N ILE A 86 11.95 12.18 -1.78
CA ILE A 86 11.49 13.17 -2.76
C ILE A 86 10.72 14.29 -2.07
N VAL A 87 9.76 13.95 -1.21
CA VAL A 87 8.96 14.93 -0.45
C VAL A 87 9.87 15.85 0.36
N LYS A 88 10.86 15.27 1.06
CA LYS A 88 11.83 16.04 1.85
C LYS A 88 12.69 16.97 0.98
N LEU A 89 13.19 16.47 -0.16
CA LEU A 89 14.05 17.26 -1.06
C LEU A 89 13.30 18.36 -1.80
N ALA A 90 12.03 18.14 -2.10
CA ALA A 90 11.16 19.14 -2.72
C ALA A 90 10.72 20.25 -1.76
N GLY A 91 11.13 20.19 -0.48
CA GLY A 91 10.71 21.15 0.55
C GLY A 91 9.24 21.06 0.91
N ILE A 92 8.59 19.93 0.61
CA ILE A 92 7.18 19.68 0.93
C ILE A 92 7.13 19.17 2.38
N SER A 93 7.07 20.11 3.34
CA SER A 93 6.90 19.83 4.77
C SER A 93 5.45 19.54 5.15
#